data_AF-A0A358DAL7-F1
#
_entry.id   AF-A0A358DAL7-F1
#
_cell.length_a   1.000
_cell.length_b   1.000
_cell.length_c   1.000
_cell.angle_alpha   90.00
_cell.angle_beta   90.00
_cell.angle_gamma   90.00
#
_symmetry.space_group_name_H-M   'P 1'
#
loop_
_entity.id
_entity.type
_entity.pdbx_description
1 polymer ?
#
loop_
_entity_poly.entity_id
_entity_poly.type
_entity_poly.pdbx_seq_one_letter_code
_entity_poly.pdbx_strand_id
1 'polypeptide(L)'
;LAWRRNWLPDDAGHFLPFDAFVRGAAFWGEVWGWGAAGGVILLSVILAGAAAALLWAPQVRALGPEIRLWAVSYLVYLLAVFFPQSSIFRLLVPLSPLWGAFAVPRSLVWRVGVLIACLAGQWWWIYNMYALGNRFWQIP
;
A
#
# COMPACT_ATOMS: atom_id res chain seq x y z
N LEU A 1 5.36 21.13 -8.58
CA LEU A 1 4.48 20.75 -7.44
C LEU A 1 5.32 20.61 -6.17
N ALA A 2 5.11 21.47 -5.16
CA ALA A 2 6.05 21.66 -4.04
C ALA A 2 6.29 20.42 -3.15
N TRP A 3 5.36 19.47 -3.07
CA TRP A 3 5.40 18.35 -2.12
C TRP A 3 6.10 17.07 -2.63
N ARG A 4 6.35 16.96 -3.96
CA ARG A 4 7.08 15.82 -4.58
C ARG A 4 8.49 16.18 -5.07
N ARG A 5 8.80 17.48 -5.14
CA ARG A 5 10.07 18.02 -5.64
C ARG A 5 11.31 17.50 -4.91
N ASN A 6 11.19 17.25 -3.61
CA ASN A 6 12.31 16.73 -2.81
C ASN A 6 12.65 15.26 -3.10
N TRP A 7 11.73 14.52 -3.74
CA TRP A 7 11.92 13.11 -4.08
C TRP A 7 12.31 12.90 -5.56
N LEU A 8 12.03 13.89 -6.42
CA LEU A 8 12.26 13.85 -7.86
C LEU A 8 12.98 15.14 -8.29
N PRO A 9 14.33 15.14 -8.39
CA PRO A 9 15.13 16.36 -8.60
C PRO A 9 14.78 17.14 -9.88
N ASP A 10 14.32 16.47 -10.94
CA ASP A 10 14.01 17.06 -12.26
C ASP A 10 12.53 17.35 -12.50
N ASP A 11 11.69 17.37 -11.46
CA ASP A 11 10.24 17.50 -11.60
C ASP A 11 9.75 18.95 -11.72
N ALA A 12 10.26 19.65 -12.74
CA ALA A 12 9.87 21.00 -13.11
C ALA A 12 8.49 21.07 -13.82
N GLY A 13 7.89 19.94 -14.18
CA GLY A 13 6.74 19.89 -15.08
C GLY A 13 5.46 19.32 -14.46
N HIS A 14 4.36 20.05 -14.65
CA HIS A 14 2.95 19.65 -14.71
C HIS A 14 2.43 18.43 -13.90
N PHE A 15 1.25 18.61 -13.27
CA PHE A 15 0.50 17.50 -12.66
C PHE A 15 -0.03 16.56 -13.75
N LEU A 16 0.41 15.31 -13.72
CA LEU A 16 -0.15 14.22 -14.51
C LEU A 16 -0.80 13.23 -13.54
N PRO A 17 -2.12 13.02 -13.58
CA PRO A 17 -2.76 11.99 -12.79
C PRO A 17 -2.09 10.62 -13.02
N PHE A 18 -1.98 9.80 -11.97
CA PHE A 18 -1.46 8.42 -11.99
C PHE A 18 0.06 8.27 -12.20
N ASP A 19 0.76 9.32 -12.61
CA ASP A 19 2.21 9.30 -12.85
C ASP A 19 3.02 9.15 -11.55
N ALA A 20 2.56 9.78 -10.45
CA ALA A 20 3.31 9.86 -9.20
C ALA A 20 3.58 8.51 -8.53
N PHE A 21 2.63 7.56 -8.57
CA PHE A 21 2.83 6.22 -8.00
C PHE A 21 3.84 5.40 -8.80
N VAL A 22 3.83 5.50 -10.13
CA VAL A 22 4.78 4.79 -10.99
C VAL A 22 6.20 5.31 -10.76
N ARG A 23 6.37 6.63 -10.71
CA ARG A 23 7.66 7.26 -10.40
C ARG A 23 8.15 6.92 -9.00
N GLY A 24 7.26 6.94 -8.01
CA GLY A 24 7.60 6.56 -6.64
C GLY A 24 8.01 5.10 -6.54
N ALA A 25 7.31 4.20 -7.23
CA ALA A 25 7.66 2.79 -7.28
C ALA A 25 9.05 2.58 -7.90
N ALA A 26 9.34 3.24 -9.03
CA ALA A 26 10.67 3.22 -9.64
C ALA A 26 11.76 3.71 -8.68
N PHE A 27 11.53 4.85 -8.00
CA PHE A 27 12.45 5.40 -7.00
C PHE A 27 12.74 4.40 -5.86
N TRP A 28 11.71 3.81 -5.25
CA TRP A 28 11.89 2.85 -4.17
C TRP A 28 12.58 1.56 -4.65
N GLY A 29 12.34 1.14 -5.89
CA GLY A 29 13.05 0.02 -6.51
C GLY A 29 14.56 0.25 -6.58
N GLU A 30 15.00 1.46 -6.94
CA GLU A 30 16.42 1.85 -6.90
C GLU A 30 16.96 1.87 -5.47
N VAL A 31 16.24 2.49 -4.53
CA VAL A 31 16.64 2.56 -3.11
C VAL A 31 16.80 1.18 -2.48
N TRP A 32 15.96 0.21 -2.84
CA TRP A 32 16.02 -1.16 -2.34
C TRP A 32 16.94 -2.09 -3.16
N GLY A 33 17.58 -1.60 -4.22
CA GLY A 33 18.51 -2.36 -5.04
C GLY A 33 17.86 -3.38 -6.00
N TRP A 34 16.56 -3.25 -6.26
CA TRP A 34 15.83 -4.06 -7.24
C TRP A 34 15.77 -3.40 -8.63
N GLY A 35 16.25 -2.16 -8.74
CA GLY A 35 16.15 -1.31 -9.92
C GLY A 35 14.73 -0.77 -10.14
N ALA A 36 14.62 0.27 -10.96
CA ALA A 36 13.35 0.93 -11.27
C ALA A 36 12.27 -0.03 -11.77
N ALA A 37 12.64 -0.99 -12.63
CA ALA A 37 11.73 -2.00 -13.14
C ALA A 37 11.14 -2.89 -12.02
N GLY A 38 11.97 -3.30 -11.05
CA GLY A 38 11.53 -4.12 -9.92
C GLY A 38 10.46 -3.43 -9.09
N GLY A 39 10.64 -2.12 -8.84
CA GLY A 39 9.65 -1.30 -8.15
C GLY A 39 8.31 -1.21 -8.89
N VAL A 40 8.34 -0.96 -10.20
CA VAL A 40 7.13 -0.89 -11.04
C VAL A 40 6.41 -2.24 -11.15
N ILE A 41 7.17 -3.34 -11.23
CA ILE A 41 6.62 -4.71 -11.21
C ILE A 41 5.89 -4.96 -9.89
N LEU A 42 6.50 -4.62 -8.76
CA LEU A 42 5.88 -4.77 -7.44
C LEU A 42 4.56 -3.97 -7.35
N LEU A 43 4.57 -2.71 -7.79
CA LEU A 43 3.36 -1.89 -7.84
C LEU A 43 2.26 -2.57 -8.67
N SER A 44 2.62 -3.07 -9.85
CA SER A 44 1.68 -3.74 -10.75
C SER A 44 1.05 -4.98 -10.12
N VAL A 45 1.86 -5.80 -9.43
CA VAL A 45 1.38 -6.98 -8.69
C VAL A 45 0.44 -6.60 -7.56
N ILE A 46 0.76 -5.56 -6.78
CA ILE A 46 -0.10 -5.07 -5.70
C ILE A 46 -1.45 -4.59 -6.25
N LEU A 47 -1.44 -3.81 -7.33
CA LEU A 47 -2.66 -3.28 -7.95
C LEU A 47 -3.50 -4.40 -8.57
N ALA A 48 -2.89 -5.36 -9.26
CA ALA A 48 -3.58 -6.51 -9.80
C ALA A 48 -4.22 -7.36 -8.68
N GLY A 49 -3.50 -7.59 -7.58
CA GLY A 49 -4.01 -8.31 -6.41
C GLY A 49 -5.17 -7.58 -5.74
N ALA A 50 -5.06 -6.25 -5.55
CA ALA A 50 -6.13 -5.44 -4.99
C ALA A 50 -7.39 -5.44 -5.87
N ALA A 51 -7.23 -5.28 -7.19
CA ALA A 51 -8.32 -5.38 -8.15
C ALA A 51 -8.96 -6.77 -8.12
N ALA A 52 -8.15 -7.83 -8.12
CA ALA A 52 -8.62 -9.20 -8.05
C ALA A 52 -9.43 -9.47 -6.76
N ALA A 53 -8.96 -8.98 -5.62
CA ALA A 53 -9.67 -9.10 -4.35
C ALA A 53 -11.01 -8.35 -4.37
N LEU A 54 -11.02 -7.10 -4.85
CA LEU A 54 -12.24 -6.28 -4.93
C LEU A 54 -13.28 -6.83 -5.91
N LEU A 55 -12.83 -7.49 -6.98
CA LEU A 55 -13.69 -8.07 -8.01
C LEU A 55 -14.17 -9.47 -7.62
N TRP A 56 -13.30 -10.35 -7.14
CA TRP A 56 -13.57 -11.79 -7.08
C TRP A 56 -13.56 -12.40 -5.67
N ALA A 57 -12.97 -11.75 -4.66
CA ALA A 57 -12.92 -12.36 -3.33
C ALA A 57 -14.32 -12.44 -2.69
N PRO A 58 -14.83 -13.64 -2.36
CA PRO A 58 -16.18 -13.79 -1.81
C PRO A 58 -16.35 -13.07 -0.47
N GLN A 59 -15.30 -12.99 0.33
CA GLN A 59 -15.30 -12.30 1.62
C GLN A 59 -15.43 -10.79 1.46
N VAL A 60 -14.82 -10.22 0.41
CA VAL A 60 -14.93 -8.79 0.09
C VAL A 60 -16.32 -8.48 -0.48
N ARG A 61 -16.86 -9.37 -1.32
CA ARG A 61 -18.23 -9.27 -1.83
C ARG A 61 -19.28 -9.30 -0.71
N ALA A 62 -19.04 -10.08 0.35
CA ALA A 62 -19.91 -10.16 1.51
C ALA A 62 -20.00 -8.85 2.32
N LEU A 63 -19.07 -7.91 2.13
CA LEU A 63 -19.09 -6.59 2.78
C LEU A 63 -20.10 -5.61 2.16
N GLY A 64 -20.70 -5.96 1.02
CA GLY A 64 -21.66 -5.11 0.33
C GLY A 64 -21.02 -4.16 -0.69
N PRO A 65 -21.83 -3.62 -1.61
CA PRO A 65 -21.36 -2.77 -2.70
C PRO A 65 -20.82 -1.42 -2.22
N GLU A 66 -21.34 -0.84 -1.14
CA GLU A 66 -20.95 0.47 -0.62
C GLU A 66 -19.48 0.48 -0.18
N ILE A 67 -19.07 -0.52 0.60
CA ILE A 67 -17.68 -0.66 1.06
C ILE A 67 -16.72 -0.88 -0.12
N ARG A 68 -17.16 -1.66 -1.12
CA ARG A 68 -16.35 -1.94 -2.33
C ARG A 68 -16.18 -0.70 -3.19
N LEU A 69 -17.26 0.04 -3.44
CA LEU A 69 -17.22 1.29 -4.21
C LEU A 69 -16.39 2.36 -3.51
N TRP A 70 -16.51 2.47 -2.19
CA TRP A 70 -15.64 3.33 -1.39
C TRP A 70 -14.18 2.95 -1.56
N ALA A 71 -13.84 1.67 -1.37
CA ALA A 71 -12.48 1.20 -1.48
C ALA A 71 -11.88 1.43 -2.88
N VAL A 72 -12.61 1.10 -3.94
CA VAL A 72 -12.18 1.35 -5.32
C VAL A 72 -11.96 2.83 -5.56
N SER A 73 -12.95 3.67 -5.21
CA SER A 73 -12.87 5.13 -5.44
C SER A 73 -11.69 5.74 -4.69
N TYR A 74 -11.48 5.30 -3.45
CA TYR A 74 -10.38 5.81 -2.62
C TYR A 74 -9.01 5.36 -3.12
N LEU A 75 -8.85 4.10 -3.55
CA LEU A 75 -7.62 3.63 -4.17
C LEU A 75 -7.30 4.38 -5.48
N VAL A 76 -8.31 4.58 -6.34
CA VAL A 76 -8.15 5.37 -7.57
C VAL A 76 -7.75 6.81 -7.26
N TYR A 77 -8.36 7.42 -6.25
CA TYR A 77 -7.99 8.76 -5.78
C TYR A 77 -6.54 8.84 -5.30
N LEU A 78 -6.10 7.88 -4.47
CA LEU A 78 -4.72 7.82 -4.02
C LEU A 78 -3.77 7.69 -5.21
N LEU A 79 -4.03 6.76 -6.13
CA LEU A 79 -3.20 6.54 -7.32
C LEU A 79 -3.13 7.78 -8.21
N ALA A 80 -4.24 8.49 -8.38
CA ALA A 80 -4.31 9.65 -9.25
C ALA A 80 -3.48 10.83 -8.73
N VAL A 81 -3.49 11.08 -7.41
CA VAL A 81 -3.04 12.36 -6.86
C VAL A 81 -1.79 12.26 -6.00
N PHE A 82 -1.56 11.13 -5.32
CA PHE A 82 -0.52 11.02 -4.30
C PHE A 82 0.78 10.40 -4.84
N PHE A 83 1.88 10.77 -4.19
CA PHE A 83 3.19 10.13 -4.35
C PHE A 83 3.41 9.23 -3.12
N PRO A 84 3.84 7.97 -3.29
CA PRO A 84 3.99 7.03 -2.19
C PRO A 84 5.22 7.36 -1.32
N GLN A 85 5.00 8.20 -0.30
CA GLN A 85 6.00 8.60 0.71
C GLN A 85 5.81 7.85 2.04
N SER A 86 6.55 8.25 3.07
CA SER A 86 6.43 7.75 4.45
C SER A 86 5.01 7.78 5.04
N SER A 87 4.14 8.67 4.55
CA SER A 87 2.74 8.75 4.98
C SER A 87 1.81 7.71 4.36
N ILE A 88 2.27 6.81 3.48
CA ILE A 88 1.39 5.89 2.75
C ILE A 88 0.54 5.02 3.68
N PHE A 89 1.10 4.49 4.78
CA PHE A 89 0.34 3.68 5.72
C PHE A 89 -0.82 4.43 6.37
N ARG A 90 -0.61 5.71 6.70
CA ARG A 90 -1.68 6.58 7.24
C ARG A 90 -2.75 6.85 6.20
N LEU A 91 -2.35 7.04 4.94
CA LEU A 91 -3.28 7.21 3.83
C LEU A 91 -4.06 5.94 3.52
N LEU A 92 -3.62 4.75 3.93
CA LEU A 92 -4.39 3.51 3.73
C LEU A 92 -5.42 3.25 4.86
N VAL A 93 -5.40 4.01 5.96
CA VAL A 93 -6.33 3.83 7.09
C VAL A 93 -7.81 3.90 6.68
N PRO A 94 -8.26 4.78 5.75
CA PRO A 94 -9.65 4.80 5.30
C PRO A 94 -10.11 3.56 4.53
N LEU A 95 -9.20 2.64 4.16
CA LEU A 95 -9.53 1.31 3.65
C LEU A 95 -9.81 0.30 4.75
N SER A 96 -9.77 0.70 6.02
CA SER A 96 -9.98 -0.20 7.16
C SER A 96 -11.28 -1.02 7.14
N PRO A 97 -12.40 -0.55 6.55
CA PRO A 97 -13.58 -1.40 6.41
C PRO A 97 -13.34 -2.70 5.63
N LEU A 98 -12.35 -2.74 4.71
CA LEU A 98 -11.98 -3.96 4.00
C LEU A 98 -11.42 -5.05 4.92
N TRP A 99 -10.85 -4.69 6.07
CA TRP A 99 -10.39 -5.68 7.05
C TRP A 99 -11.53 -6.55 7.58
N GLY A 100 -12.78 -6.08 7.49
CA GLY A 100 -13.97 -6.88 7.77
C GLY A 100 -14.03 -8.18 6.97
N ALA A 101 -13.44 -8.23 5.77
CA ALA A 101 -13.39 -9.44 4.94
C ALA A 101 -12.66 -10.60 5.66
N PHE A 102 -11.65 -10.31 6.48
CA PHE A 102 -10.92 -11.32 7.25
C PHE A 102 -11.73 -11.88 8.42
N ALA A 103 -12.76 -11.17 8.88
CA ALA A 103 -13.65 -11.59 9.96
C ALA A 103 -14.85 -12.44 9.47
N VAL A 104 -15.13 -12.42 8.16
CA VAL A 104 -16.25 -13.18 7.54
C VAL A 104 -16.14 -14.69 7.78
N PRO A 105 -14.97 -15.35 7.61
CA PRO A 105 -14.86 -16.78 7.89
C PRO A 105 -15.10 -17.12 9.37
N ARG A 106 -15.90 -18.16 9.63
CA ARG A 106 -16.20 -18.64 10.98
C ARG A 106 -15.14 -19.61 11.56
N SER A 107 -14.17 -20.03 10.76
CA SER A 107 -13.13 -20.96 11.18
C SER A 107 -12.26 -20.38 12.30
N LEU A 108 -12.17 -21.09 13.43
CA LEU A 108 -11.33 -20.69 14.56
C LEU A 108 -9.84 -20.72 14.17
N VAL A 109 -9.42 -21.75 13.42
CA VAL A 109 -8.03 -21.86 12.92
C VAL A 109 -7.66 -20.65 12.07
N TRP A 110 -8.58 -20.20 11.20
CA TRP A 110 -8.37 -18.98 10.42
C TRP A 110 -8.23 -17.75 11.31
N ARG A 111 -9.14 -17.56 12.26
CA ARG A 111 -9.12 -16.39 13.17
C ARG A 111 -7.86 -16.34 14.02
N VAL A 112 -7.44 -17.48 14.57
CA VAL A 112 -6.19 -17.62 15.32
C VAL A 112 -4.99 -17.38 14.40
N GLY A 113 -5.01 -17.90 13.18
CA GLY A 113 -3.98 -17.65 12.18
C GLY A 113 -3.82 -16.15 11.86
N VAL A 114 -4.93 -15.45 11.64
CA VAL A 114 -4.93 -13.98 11.43
C VAL A 114 -4.37 -13.26 12.66
N LEU A 115 -4.78 -13.65 13.87
CA LEU A 115 -4.25 -13.06 15.10
C LEU A 115 -2.73 -13.25 15.23
N ILE A 116 -2.24 -14.47 15.03
CA ILE A 116 -0.80 -14.77 15.07
C ILE A 116 -0.05 -13.95 14.01
N ALA A 117 -0.58 -13.86 12.79
CA ALA A 117 0.00 -13.06 11.72
C ALA A 117 0.07 -11.57 12.08
N CYS A 118 -0.99 -11.02 12.69
CA CYS A 118 -0.99 -9.64 13.19
C CYS A 118 0.06 -9.41 14.28
N LEU A 119 0.16 -10.32 15.26
CA LEU A 119 1.15 -10.21 16.34
C LEU A 119 2.59 -10.32 15.81
N ALA A 120 2.84 -11.26 14.90
CA ALA A 120 4.14 -11.41 14.24
C ALA A 120 4.49 -10.17 13.40
N GLY A 121 3.52 -9.64 12.65
CA GLY A 121 3.69 -8.42 11.87
C GLY A 121 3.97 -7.19 12.74
N GLN A 122 3.28 -7.03 13.87
CA GLN A 122 3.56 -5.97 14.85
C GLN A 122 4.97 -6.09 15.42
N TRP A 123 5.37 -7.30 15.86
CA TRP A 123 6.71 -7.55 16.37
C TRP A 123 7.78 -7.22 15.33
N TRP A 124 7.60 -7.70 14.09
CA TRP A 124 8.51 -7.46 12.97
C TRP A 124 8.64 -5.96 12.67
N TRP A 125 7.52 -5.24 12.63
CA TRP A 125 7.49 -3.82 12.39
C TRP A 125 8.25 -3.05 13.46
N ILE A 126 7.97 -3.33 14.74
CA ILE A 126 8.66 -2.70 15.87
C ILE A 126 10.15 -2.96 15.80
N TYR A 127 10.57 -4.21 15.55
CA TYR A 127 11.98 -4.55 15.41
C TYR A 127 12.66 -3.76 14.28
N ASN A 128 12.03 -3.67 13.10
CA ASN A 128 12.61 -2.94 11.98
C ASN A 128 12.71 -1.44 12.24
N MET A 129 11.65 -0.83 12.79
CA MET A 129 11.61 0.62 13.02
C MET A 129 12.47 1.05 14.21
N TYR A 130 12.45 0.30 15.32
CA TYR A 130 13.10 0.71 16.56
C TYR A 130 14.45 0.06 16.80
N ALA A 131 14.65 -1.21 16.41
CA ALA A 131 15.93 -1.90 16.60
C ALA A 131 16.88 -1.72 15.40
N LEU A 132 16.35 -1.66 14.18
CA LEU A 132 17.12 -1.52 12.93
C LEU A 132 16.97 -0.16 12.22
N GLY A 133 16.28 0.81 12.84
CA GLY A 133 15.90 2.08 12.21
C GLY A 133 17.06 2.84 11.54
N ASN A 134 18.28 2.70 12.05
CA ASN A 134 19.48 3.37 11.54
C ASN A 134 20.11 2.75 10.28
N ARG A 135 19.58 1.64 9.73
CA ARG A 135 20.15 0.98 8.54
C ARG A 135 19.43 1.26 7.24
N PHE A 136 18.11 1.12 7.23
CA PHE A 136 17.33 1.06 5.98
C PHE A 136 16.18 2.08 5.91
N TRP A 137 15.81 2.66 7.05
CA TRP A 137 14.58 3.44 7.19
C TRP A 137 14.82 4.93 7.46
N GLN A 138 16.09 5.35 7.44
CA GLN A 138 16.44 6.76 7.47
C GLN A 138 16.19 7.36 6.08
N ILE A 139 15.39 8.44 6.07
CA ILE A 139 15.28 9.31 4.91
C ILE A 139 16.61 10.11 4.87
N PRO A 140 17.27 10.25 3.70
CA PRO A 140 18.50 11.03 3.56
C PRO A 140 18.39 12.45 4.10
#